data_AF-A0A7X7LJW2-F1
#
_entry.id   AF-A0A7X7LJW2-F1
#
_cell.length_a   1.000
_cell.length_b   1.000
_cell.length_c   1.000
_cell.angle_alpha   90.00
_cell.angle_beta   90.00
_cell.angle_gamma   90.00
#
_symmetry.space_group_name_H-M   'P 1'
#
loop_
_entity.id
_entity.type
_entity.pdbx_description
1 polymer ?
#
loop_
_entity_poly.entity_id
_entity_poly.type
_entity_poly.pdbx_seq_one_letter_code
_entity_poly.pdbx_strand_id
1 'polypeptide(L)'
;IIVLEMNVNDYSLSEIGRIVEGNDARILSAYITSHSDSTKLEVTLKLNKIDISGVLQTFNRYNYTVKAFYSEESKWDDLLNDRFDGLMTYLNI
;
A
#
# COMPACT_ATOMS: atom_id res chain seq x y z
N ILE A 1 0.79 0.98 -6.70
CA ILE A 1 0.22 2.10 -5.93
C ILE A 1 0.18 1.68 -4.46
N ILE A 2 0.50 2.57 -3.54
CA ILE A 2 0.44 2.31 -2.09
C ILE A 2 -0.42 3.41 -1.47
N VAL A 3 -1.32 3.05 -0.56
CA VAL A 3 -2.14 3.97 0.22
C VAL A 3 -1.76 3.79 1.69
N LEU A 4 -1.18 4.84 2.26
CA LEU A 4 -0.82 4.89 3.68
C LEU A 4 -1.87 5.68 4.44
N GLU A 5 -2.24 5.22 5.62
CA GLU A 5 -3.08 5.95 6.56
C GLU A 5 -2.22 6.35 7.77
N MET A 6 -2.27 7.62 8.16
CA MET A 6 -1.56 8.15 9.33
C MET A 6 -2.29 9.35 9.92
N ASN A 7 -1.95 9.77 11.13
CA ASN A 7 -2.48 11.03 11.63
C ASN A 7 -1.81 12.21 10.92
N VAL A 8 -2.52 13.34 10.83
CA VAL A 8 -1.98 14.57 10.23
C VAL A 8 -0.68 15.02 10.92
N ASN A 9 -0.56 14.82 12.24
CA ASN A 9 0.65 15.19 13.00
C ASN A 9 1.85 14.28 12.74
N ASP A 10 1.61 13.06 12.30
CA ASP A 10 2.65 12.05 12.03
C ASP A 10 3.13 12.11 10.58
N TYR A 11 2.52 12.97 9.75
CA TYR A 11 2.84 13.07 8.34
C TYR A 11 4.21 13.71 8.09
N SER A 12 5.08 12.97 7.40
CA SER A 12 6.36 13.47 6.89
C SER A 12 6.65 12.93 5.49
N LEU A 13 6.45 13.76 4.47
CA LEU A 13 6.78 13.38 3.09
C LEU A 13 8.27 13.07 2.90
N SER A 14 9.13 13.75 3.66
CA SER A 14 10.58 13.55 3.59
C SER A 14 10.97 12.17 4.11
N GLU A 15 10.33 11.70 5.18
CA GLU A 15 10.57 10.35 5.70
C GLU A 15 10.04 9.27 4.74
N ILE A 16 8.82 9.46 4.25
CA ILE A 16 8.21 8.57 3.24
C ILE A 16 9.11 8.48 2.01
N GLY A 17 9.60 9.62 1.51
CA GLY A 17 10.55 9.70 0.40
C GLY A 17 11.81 8.91 0.66
N ARG A 18 12.44 9.11 1.83
CA ARG A 18 13.66 8.38 2.24
C ARG A 18 13.43 6.86 2.28
N ILE A 19 12.28 6.41 2.79
CA ILE A 19 11.94 4.99 2.83
C ILE A 19 11.80 4.41 1.43
N VAL A 20 11.10 5.11 0.54
CA VAL A 20 10.90 4.67 -0.85
C VAL A 20 12.22 4.65 -1.62
N GLU A 21 13.01 5.72 -1.55
CA GLU A 21 14.30 5.83 -2.24
C GLU A 21 15.33 4.85 -1.69
N GLY A 22 15.33 4.59 -0.37
CA GLY A 22 16.18 3.58 0.25
C GLY A 22 15.87 2.14 -0.16
N ASN A 23 14.74 1.89 -0.83
CA ASN A 23 14.37 0.62 -1.44
C ASN A 23 14.54 0.64 -2.98
N ASP A 24 15.42 1.53 -3.48
CA ASP A 24 15.71 1.73 -4.91
C ASP A 24 14.46 2.03 -5.75
N ALA A 25 13.40 2.56 -5.14
CA ALA A 25 12.17 2.96 -5.81
C ALA A 25 12.08 4.49 -5.92
N ARG A 26 11.32 4.98 -6.89
CA ARG A 26 11.05 6.42 -7.08
C ARG A 26 9.56 6.69 -6.99
N ILE A 27 9.21 7.78 -6.33
CA ILE A 27 7.84 8.29 -6.28
C ILE A 27 7.57 9.04 -7.59
N LEU A 28 6.62 8.55 -8.39
CA LEU A 28 6.17 9.18 -9.62
C LEU A 28 5.10 10.23 -9.34
N SER A 29 4.22 9.95 -8.40
CA SER A 29 3.23 10.90 -7.90
C SER A 29 2.84 10.59 -6.47
N ALA A 30 2.49 11.64 -5.72
CA ALA A 30 1.98 11.56 -4.36
C ALA A 30 0.72 12.42 -4.27
N TYR A 31 -0.33 11.87 -3.67
CA TYR A 31 -1.58 12.57 -3.39
C TYR A 31 -1.87 12.47 -1.90
N ILE A 32 -2.39 13.56 -1.35
CA ILE A 32 -2.80 13.64 0.05
C ILE A 32 -4.31 13.81 0.05
N THR A 33 -5.01 12.94 0.77
CA THR A 33 -6.44 13.03 1.01
C THR A 33 -6.67 13.20 2.50
N SER A 34 -7.15 14.37 2.90
CA SER A 34 -7.57 14.65 4.27
C SER A 34 -9.09 14.52 4.38
N HIS A 35 -9.58 13.94 5.46
CA HIS A 35 -11.01 13.89 5.76
C HIS A 35 -11.32 15.00 6.77
N SER A 36 -12.31 15.86 6.49
CA SER A 36 -12.69 16.98 7.39
C SER A 36 -13.13 16.51 8.78
N ASP A 37 -13.63 15.28 8.87
CA ASP A 37 -14.24 14.72 10.07
C ASP A 37 -13.26 13.84 10.85
N SER A 38 -12.00 13.77 10.44
CA SER A 38 -10.99 12.91 11.04
C SER A 38 -9.61 13.58 11.13
N THR A 39 -8.86 13.23 12.16
CA THR A 39 -7.42 13.56 12.26
C THR A 39 -6.55 12.65 11.39
N LYS A 40 -7.17 11.75 10.62
CA LYS A 40 -6.49 10.82 9.71
C LYS A 40 -6.30 11.43 8.33
N LEU A 41 -5.14 11.13 7.78
CA LEU A 41 -4.67 11.56 6.48
C LEU A 41 -4.27 10.32 5.69
N GLU A 42 -4.67 10.30 4.42
CA GLU A 42 -4.29 9.26 3.49
C GLU A 42 -3.25 9.79 2.50
N VAL A 43 -2.13 9.08 2.39
CA VAL A 43 -1.09 9.37 1.41
C VAL A 43 -1.11 8.27 0.35
N THR A 44 -1.51 8.64 -0.86
CA THR A 44 -1.47 7.74 -2.01
C THR A 44 -0.18 7.98 -2.80
N LEU A 45 0.62 6.93 -2.97
CA LEU A 45 1.90 6.95 -3.65
C LEU A 45 1.84 6.07 -4.90
N LYS A 46 2.24 6.63 -6.04
CA LYS A 46 2.54 5.86 -7.25
C LYS A 46 4.05 5.72 -7.37
N LEU A 47 4.52 4.49 -7.44
CA LEU A 47 5.94 4.16 -7.56
C LEU A 47 6.30 3.71 -8.97
N ASN A 48 7.58 3.78 -9.33
CA ASN A 48 8.09 3.35 -10.64
C ASN A 48 8.40 1.85 -10.75
N LYS A 49 8.32 1.09 -9.65
CA LYS A 49 8.58 -0.36 -9.61
C LYS A 49 7.27 -1.16 -9.58
N ILE A 50 7.35 -2.36 -10.17
CA ILE A 50 6.27 -3.36 -10.16
C ILE A 50 6.29 -4.10 -8.82
N ASP A 51 7.45 -4.62 -8.42
CA ASP A 51 7.67 -5.19 -7.10
C ASP A 51 7.84 -4.05 -6.08
N ILE A 52 6.91 -3.99 -5.14
CA ILE A 52 6.87 -3.02 -4.04
C ILE A 52 6.98 -3.70 -2.67
N SER A 53 7.28 -5.01 -2.63
CA SER A 53 7.28 -5.82 -1.41
C SER A 53 8.30 -5.32 -0.40
N GLY A 54 9.50 -4.95 -0.84
CA GLY A 54 10.53 -4.37 0.04
C GLY A 54 10.13 -3.02 0.65
N VAL A 55 9.43 -2.19 -0.13
CA VAL A 55 8.89 -0.91 0.34
C VAL A 55 7.79 -1.15 1.38
N LEU A 56 6.87 -2.09 1.12
CA LEU A 56 5.79 -2.46 2.05
C LEU A 56 6.33 -3.04 3.36
N GLN A 57 7.34 -3.92 3.29
CA GLN A 57 7.98 -4.48 4.48
C GLN A 57 8.66 -3.38 5.30
N THR A 58 9.31 -2.44 4.62
CA THR A 58 9.95 -1.31 5.30
C THR A 58 8.91 -0.40 5.96
N PHE A 59 7.82 -0.06 5.29
CA PHE A 59 6.74 0.75 5.90
C PHE A 59 6.17 0.07 7.15
N ASN A 60 5.88 -1.23 7.10
CA ASN A 60 5.44 -1.99 8.28
C ASN A 60 6.47 -1.94 9.43
N ARG A 61 7.77 -2.05 9.13
CA ARG A 61 8.85 -1.96 10.13
C ARG A 61 8.91 -0.58 10.82
N TYR A 62 8.57 0.49 10.10
CA TYR A 62 8.48 1.85 10.64
C TYR A 62 7.10 2.17 11.25
N ASN A 63 6.25 1.16 11.47
CA ASN A 63 4.89 1.28 12.00
C ASN A 63 3.95 2.17 11.16
N TYR A 64 4.19 2.28 9.86
CA TYR A 64 3.22 2.89 8.95
C TYR A 64 2.04 1.95 8.71
N THR A 65 0.81 2.48 8.77
CA THR A 65 -0.39 1.70 8.44
C THR A 65 -0.61 1.73 6.94
N VAL A 66 -0.41 0.59 6.28
CA VAL A 66 -0.72 0.43 4.86
C VAL A 66 -2.20 0.06 4.72
N LYS A 67 -3.02 0.99 4.25
CA LYS A 67 -4.46 0.77 4.05
C LYS A 67 -4.76 -0.10 2.83
N ALA A 68 -4.02 0.13 1.75
CA ALA A 68 -4.14 -0.65 0.52
C ALA A 68 -2.85 -0.57 -0.28
N PHE A 69 -2.58 -1.59 -1.08
CA PHE A 69 -1.56 -1.52 -2.12
C PHE A 69 -2.07 -2.27 -3.36
N TYR A 70 -1.58 -1.83 -4.51
CA TYR A 70 -1.93 -2.39 -5.81
C TYR A 70 -0.62 -2.58 -6.59
N SER A 71 -0.20 -3.83 -6.75
CA SER A 71 0.88 -4.22 -7.66
C SER A 71 0.30 -5.14 -8.74
N GLU A 72 1.07 -5.41 -9.81
CA GLU A 72 0.64 -6.45 -10.75
C GLU A 72 0.61 -7.83 -10.09
N GLU A 73 1.47 -8.06 -9.10
CA GLU A 73 1.55 -9.30 -8.32
C GLU A 73 0.34 -9.49 -7.39
N SER A 74 -0.20 -8.42 -6.79
CA SER A 74 -1.40 -8.52 -5.93
C SER A 74 -2.62 -9.01 -6.70
N LYS A 75 -2.70 -8.75 -8.02
CA LYS A 75 -3.77 -9.29 -8.87
C LYS A 75 -3.68 -10.80 -9.05
N TRP A 76 -2.48 -11.39 -8.96
CA TRP A 76 -2.32 -12.84 -9.08
C TRP A 76 -2.77 -13.55 -7.81
N ASP A 77 -2.44 -12.99 -6.64
CA ASP A 77 -2.92 -13.53 -5.35
C ASP A 77 -4.44 -13.40 -5.20
N ASP A 78 -5.02 -12.25 -5.56
CA ASP A 78 -6.48 -12.08 -5.56
C ASP A 78 -7.17 -13.08 -6.50
N LEU A 79 -6.62 -13.29 -7.71
CA LEU A 79 -7.14 -14.28 -8.66
C LEU A 79 -7.02 -15.72 -8.14
N LEU A 80 -5.95 -16.04 -7.43
CA LEU A 80 -5.74 -17.36 -6.81
C LEU A 80 -6.74 -17.59 -5.67
N ASN A 81 -6.96 -16.59 -4.82
CA ASN A 81 -7.96 -16.63 -3.75
C ASN A 81 -9.38 -16.80 -4.31
N ASP A 82 -9.76 -16.03 -5.33
CA ASP A 82 -11.07 -16.16 -5.98
C ASP A 82 -11.32 -17.57 -6.56
N ARG A 83 -10.28 -18.17 -7.16
CA ARG A 83 -10.37 -19.55 -7.69
C ARG A 83 -10.46 -20.58 -6.58
N PHE A 84 -9.74 -20.38 -5.48
CA PHE A 84 -9.79 -21.24 -4.32
C PHE A 84 -11.18 -21.22 -3.66
N ASP A 85 -11.75 -20.03 -3.45
CA ASP A 85 -13.09 -19.85 -2.89
C ASP A 85 -14.18 -20.44 -3.79
N GLY A 86 -14.05 -20.28 -5.11
CA GLY A 86 -14.92 -20.91 -6.09
C GLY A 86 -14.87 -22.45 -6.03
N LEU A 87 -13.69 -23.03 -5.85
CA LEU A 87 -13.52 -24.47 -5.66
C LEU A 87 -14.16 -24.96 -4.35
N MET A 88 -13.92 -24.27 -3.24
CA MET A 88 -14.48 -24.62 -1.93
C MET A 88 -16.00 -24.53 -1.91
N THR A 89 -16.56 -23.55 -2.64
CA THR A 89 -18.02 -23.42 -2.84
C THR A 89 -18.58 -24.62 -3.60
N TYR A 90 -17.88 -25.09 -4.65
CA TYR A 90 -18.29 -26.26 -5.41
C TYR A 90 -18.21 -27.57 -4.60
N LEU A 91 -17.21 -27.71 -3.72
CA LEU A 91 -17.01 -28.89 -2.88
C LEU A 91 -17.97 -28.97 -1.67
N ASN A 92 -18.53 -27.85 -1.22
CA ASN A 92 -19.48 -27.79 -0.10
C ASN A 92 -20.95 -28.01 -0.53
N ILE A 93 -21.21 -28.34 -1.78
CA ILE A 93 -22.54 -28.67 -2.34
C ILE A 93 -22.69 -30.18 -2.48
#